data_AF-A0A7V6JV08-F1
#
_entry.id   AF-A0A7V6JV08-F1
#
_cell.length_a   1.000
_cell.length_b   1.000
_cell.length_c   1.000
_cell.angle_alpha   90.00
_cell.angle_beta   90.00
_cell.angle_gamma   90.00
#
_symmetry.space_group_name_H-M   'P 1'
#
loop_
_entity.id
_entity.type
_entity.pdbx_description
1 polymer ?
#
loop_
_entity_poly.entity_id
_entity_poly.type
_entity_poly.pdbx_seq_one_letter_code
_entity_poly.pdbx_strand_id
1 'polypeptide(L)' 'MPGGKDLVGETVLEGPGAVRIRRVEIGGRRAETSVTGERRVITCSHGEGEELQLRIIMG' A
#
# COMPACT_ATOMS: atom_id res chain seq x y z
N MET A 1 -30.24 1.75 -9.04
CA MET A 1 -29.30 0.73 -8.51
C MET A 1 -28.32 0.42 -9.63
N PRO A 2 -27.04 0.79 -9.48
CA PRO A 2 -26.05 -0.14 -8.90
C PRO A 2 -25.07 0.61 -7.99
N GLY A 3 -24.39 0.04 -7.02
CA GLY A 3 -24.17 -1.35 -6.64
C GLY A 3 -23.07 -1.27 -5.61
N GLY A 4 -23.41 -0.77 -4.42
CA GLY A 4 -22.51 -0.70 -3.28
C GLY A 4 -22.14 -2.12 -2.85
N LYS A 5 -20.94 -2.54 -3.22
CA LYS A 5 -20.24 -3.61 -2.54
C LYS A 5 -19.06 -2.97 -1.84
N ASP A 6 -19.37 -2.32 -0.73
CA ASP A 6 -18.37 -2.00 0.27
C ASP A 6 -17.86 -3.35 0.79
N LEU A 7 -16.69 -3.77 0.30
CA LEU A 7 -15.98 -4.91 0.86
C LEU A 7 -15.50 -4.49 2.24
N VAL A 8 -16.26 -4.93 3.25
CA VAL A 8 -15.98 -4.78 4.67
C VAL A 8 -14.50 -5.11 4.94
N GLY A 9 -13.72 -4.07 5.27
CA GLY A 9 -12.33 -4.18 5.69
C GLY A 9 -11.32 -3.37 4.88
N GLU A 10 -11.68 -2.83 3.71
CA GLU A 10 -10.76 -1.99 2.94
C GLU A 10 -10.89 -0.52 3.34
N THR A 11 -9.93 0.00 4.10
CA THR A 11 -9.70 1.45 4.13
C THR A 11 -9.10 1.84 2.78
N VAL A 12 -9.95 1.98 1.77
CA VAL A 12 -9.55 2.65 0.55
C VAL A 12 -9.58 4.15 0.84
N LEU A 13 -8.46 4.84 0.59
CA LEU A 13 -8.43 6.30 0.60
C LEU A 13 -9.13 6.81 -0.67
N GLU A 14 -10.43 6.54 -0.83
CA GLU A 14 -11.24 7.07 -1.92
C GLU A 14 -11.91 8.36 -1.49
N GLY A 15 -11.61 9.42 -2.24
CA GLY A 15 -12.17 10.75 -2.08
C GLY A 15 -11.44 11.75 -2.99
N PRO A 16 -11.88 13.01 -3.07
CA PRO A 16 -11.22 14.05 -3.87
C PRO A 16 -9.77 14.38 -3.43
N GLY A 17 -9.21 13.62 -2.48
CA GLY A 17 -7.80 13.57 -2.09
C GLY A 17 -7.17 12.17 -2.25
N ALA A 18 -7.59 11.37 -3.23
CA ALA A 18 -6.95 10.10 -3.56
C ALA A 18 -5.53 10.35 -4.09
N VAL A 19 -4.57 10.43 -3.16
CA VAL A 19 -3.17 10.71 -3.47
C VAL A 19 -2.51 9.43 -4.02
N ARG A 20 -1.71 9.54 -5.08
CA ARG A 20 -1.05 8.36 -5.65
C ARG A 20 0.18 8.03 -4.81
N ILE A 21 0.38 6.74 -4.51
CA ILE A 21 1.66 6.28 -3.94
C ILE A 21 2.76 6.60 -4.95
N ARG A 22 3.63 7.53 -4.58
CA ARG A 22 4.79 7.98 -5.37
C ARG A 22 6.00 7.10 -5.13
N ARG A 23 6.21 6.67 -3.88
CA ARG A 23 7.35 5.84 -3.49
C ARG A 23 7.02 5.04 -2.23
N VAL A 24 7.60 3.84 -2.15
CA VAL A 24 7.63 3.03 -0.94
C VAL A 24 9.08 2.77 -0.56
N GLU A 25 9.38 2.85 0.73
CA GLU A 25 10.68 2.51 1.31
C GLU A 25 10.48 1.52 2.47
N ILE A 26 11.38 0.55 2.60
CA ILE A 26 11.42 -0.41 3.71
C ILE A 26 12.82 -0.41 4.29
N GLY A 27 12.96 -0.17 5.60
CA GLY A 27 14.26 -0.06 6.25
C GLY A 27 15.15 1.03 5.62
N GLY A 28 14.54 2.12 5.15
CA GLY A 28 15.23 3.22 4.45
C GLY A 28 15.68 2.93 3.02
N ARG A 29 15.37 1.74 2.47
CA ARG A 29 15.67 1.37 1.08
C ARG A 29 14.43 1.43 0.23
N ARG A 30 14.56 1.87 -1.03
CA ARG A 30 13.44 1.89 -1.99
C ARG A 30 12.93 0.46 -2.21
N ALA A 31 11.64 0.25 -1.97
CA ALA A 31 10.98 -1.03 -2.21
C ALA A 31 10.32 -1.05 -3.59
N GLU A 32 10.30 -2.24 -4.18
CA GLU A 32 9.50 -2.51 -5.36
C GLU A 32 8.04 -2.73 -4.97
N THR A 33 7.14 -2.34 -5.87
CA THR A 33 5.71 -2.52 -5.69
C THR A 33 5.14 -3.17 -6.93
N SER A 34 4.31 -4.19 -6.75
CA SER A 34 3.53 -4.78 -7.83
C SER A 34 2.06 -4.37 -7.71
N VAL A 35 1.32 -4.53 -8.80
CA VAL A 35 -0.15 -4.40 -8.81
C VAL A 35 -0.72 -5.79 -9.05
N THR A 36 -1.65 -6.21 -8.21
CA THR A 36 -2.37 -7.48 -8.37
C THR A 36 -3.86 -7.21 -8.20
N GLY A 37 -4.59 -7.28 -9.31
CA GLY A 37 -5.97 -6.78 -9.38
C GLY A 37 -6.02 -5.28 -9.07
N GLU A 38 -6.85 -4.90 -8.12
CA GLU A 38 -7.03 -3.51 -7.68
C GLU A 38 -6.08 -3.10 -6.54
N ARG A 39 -5.24 -4.03 -6.05
CA ARG A 39 -4.36 -3.80 -4.90
C ARG A 39 -2.91 -3.56 -5.32
N ARG A 40 -2.24 -2.62 -4.64
CA ARG A 40 -0.77 -2.53 -4.67
C ARG A 40 -0.19 -3.43 -3.58
N VAL A 41 0.79 -4.23 -3.96
CA VAL A 41 1.46 -5.18 -3.06
C VAL A 41 2.91 -4.77 -2.89
N ILE A 42 3.35 -4.75 -1.64
CA ILE A 42 4.73 -4.47 -1.23
C ILE A 42 5.23 -5.74 -0.54
N THR A 43 6.27 -6.36 -1.08
CA THR A 43 6.83 -7.60 -0.53
C THR A 43 8.19 -7.30 0.10
N CYS A 44 8.39 -7.77 1.32
CA CYS A 44 9.66 -7.68 2.03
C CYS A 44 9.97 -9.02 2.70
N SER A 45 11.25 -9.40 2.71
CA SER A 45 11.77 -10.49 3.52
C SER A 45 12.75 -9.89 4.52
N HIS A 46 12.64 -10.29 5.78
CA HIS A 46 13.53 -9.86 6.87
C HIS A 46 13.77 -11.04 7.82
N GLY A 47 14.82 -10.93 8.63
CA GLY A 47 15.13 -11.93 9.64
C GLY A 47 14.02 -12.04 10.70
N GLU A 48 13.95 -13.20 11.34
CA GLU A 48 13.09 -13.39 12.51
C GLU A 48 13.53 -12.43 13.63
N GLY A 49 12.57 -11.69 14.21
CA GLY A 49 12.85 -10.68 15.23
C GLY A 49 13.42 -9.35 14.70
N GLU A 50 13.62 -9.21 13.39
CA GLU A 50 13.99 -7.91 12.80
C GLU A 50 12.75 -7.05 12.57
N GLU A 51 12.79 -5.81 13.05
CA GLU A 51 11.80 -4.80 12.74
C GLU A 51 12.29 -3.89 11.61
N LEU A 52 11.46 -3.70 10.59
CA LEU A 52 11.72 -2.76 9.50
C LEU A 52 10.61 -1.72 9.40
N GLN A 53 11.01 -0.47 9.24
CA GLN A 53 10.06 0.62 9.03
C GLN A 53 9.56 0.63 7.57
N LEU A 54 8.24 0.54 7.40
CA LEU A 54 7.57 0.81 6.12
C LEU A 54 7.24 2.31 6.02
N ARG A 55 7.70 2.96 4.96
CA ARG A 55 7.39 4.36 4.65
C ARG A 55 6.72 4.46 3.29
N ILE A 56 5.50 4.99 3.26
CA ILE A 56 4.74 5.25 2.04
C ILE A 56 4.71 6.76 1.82
N ILE A 57 5.21 7.19 0.66
CA ILE A 57 5.25 8.59 0.25
C ILE A 57 4.16 8.79 -0.80
N MET A 58 3.24 9.68 -0.47
CA MET A 58 2.09 10.05 -1.30
C MET A 58 2.45 11.31 -2.12
N GLY A 59 1.93 11.46 -3.33
CA GLY A 59 2.09 12.66 -4.17
C GLY A 59 0.91 12.96 -5.08
#